data_AF-A0A0F7RY68-F1
#
_entry.id   AF-A0A0F7RY68-F1
#
_cell.length_a   1.000
_cell.length_b   1.000
_cell.length_c   1.000
_cell.angle_alpha   90.00
_cell.angle_beta   90.00
_cell.angle_gamma   90.00
#
_symmetry.space_group_name_H-M   'P 1'
#
loop_
_entity.id
_entity.type
_entity.pdbx_description
1 polymer ?
#
loop_
_entity_poly.entity_id
_entity_poly.type
_entity_poly.pdbx_seq_one_letter_code
_entity_poly.pdbx_strand_id
1 'polypeptide(L)'
;MKRTLAQQDSPENAKRSKDESDNDEELVLPTRASTSSAPSAELKKASTSADSSVVKKPTPKLASIFQPRSATASVNGASSSSAKGLKWLDPAGPNKTCLHGVYGDPQPSSQVAFYDLDGTVVRPKNGKTFPSKTDEYDFEFLFPRAAGTLSAIQRIQEQHKQGFSVVIITNQKQTAYSAKSGLTTWKKKMAHIAAAIDVPLRVLAALGDDEFRKPRLGMWAEFQKYNGGLEMDLKQSFFVGDAAGRKKTRDHQDTDLKWALNAGLAFYTPEEYFLGKGREYEIPYRPWSPSHSAPENTLTGLVAEPEDEMLTVELSALNTDSARVMLGDVAETQIVLFVGPPASGKTYLFHRTFAPATYVHVNQDTLNTRDKCLRVVADTIAADQSCVVDNTNRDAKTRKLYIDLARTLGVKIRCIYFDVPKHVCVHNNHFRAYHGPTNEREVKRPILPYTAIERYFQQLEVPRREEGFDSQVVRVRWGWSGDEEVGRRWRMYYH
;
A
#
# COMPACT_ATOMS: atom_id res chain seq x y z
N MET A 1 -50.85 -12.12 -15.89
CA MET A 1 -52.15 -11.85 -15.23
C MET A 1 -52.01 -12.11 -13.72
N LYS A 2 -52.98 -11.68 -12.89
CA LYS A 2 -52.95 -11.82 -11.40
C LYS A 2 -53.33 -13.24 -10.92
N ARG A 3 -52.94 -13.57 -9.67
CA ARG A 3 -53.58 -14.44 -8.62
C ARG A 3 -52.56 -15.39 -7.94
N THR A 4 -52.57 -15.73 -6.64
CA THR A 4 -53.14 -15.12 -5.39
C THR A 4 -52.35 -15.69 -4.17
N LEU A 5 -52.46 -15.08 -2.98
CA LEU A 5 -51.83 -15.47 -1.69
C LEU A 5 -52.53 -16.62 -0.92
N ALA A 6 -51.75 -17.33 -0.09
CA ALA A 6 -52.08 -18.08 1.15
C ALA A 6 -50.73 -18.44 1.86
N GLN A 7 -50.47 -18.62 3.17
CA GLN A 7 -51.23 -18.72 4.45
C GLN A 7 -52.10 -19.98 4.62
N GLN A 8 -52.11 -20.73 5.74
CA GLN A 8 -51.38 -20.71 7.04
C GLN A 8 -51.33 -22.19 7.56
N ASP A 9 -50.76 -22.63 8.70
CA ASP A 9 -50.26 -22.00 9.95
C ASP A 9 -49.22 -22.92 10.68
N SER A 10 -48.84 -22.59 11.93
CA SER A 10 -48.05 -23.44 12.86
C SER A 10 -48.93 -24.28 13.81
N PRO A 11 -48.38 -25.23 14.62
CA PRO A 11 -48.02 -24.86 16.00
C PRO A 11 -46.83 -25.62 16.69
N GLU A 12 -46.25 -24.93 17.67
CA GLU A 12 -45.62 -25.35 18.95
C GLU A 12 -44.99 -26.75 19.17
N ASN A 13 -43.70 -26.77 19.54
CA ASN A 13 -43.13 -27.27 20.82
C ASN A 13 -41.58 -27.15 20.80
N ALA A 14 -40.80 -27.05 21.88
CA ALA A 14 -40.96 -26.38 23.18
C ALA A 14 -39.59 -26.35 23.92
N LYS A 15 -39.24 -25.22 24.56
CA LYS A 15 -38.26 -25.03 25.65
C LYS A 15 -36.95 -25.85 25.66
N ARG A 16 -35.81 -25.15 25.60
CA ARG A 16 -34.86 -25.07 26.75
C ARG A 16 -33.91 -23.87 26.63
N SER A 17 -33.38 -23.45 27.77
CA SER A 17 -32.59 -22.23 27.98
C SER A 17 -31.38 -22.51 28.86
N LYS A 18 -30.21 -21.93 28.56
CA LYS A 18 -29.31 -21.30 29.54
C LYS A 18 -28.07 -20.66 28.86
N ASP A 19 -27.52 -19.66 29.57
CA ASP A 19 -26.14 -19.16 29.69
C ASP A 19 -25.26 -19.15 28.41
N GLU A 20 -24.75 -18.01 27.93
CA GLU A 20 -23.71 -17.15 28.55
C GLU A 20 -22.36 -17.85 28.79
N SER A 21 -21.39 -17.54 27.93
CA SER A 21 -19.97 -17.40 28.29
C SER A 21 -19.21 -16.73 27.15
N ASP A 22 -18.32 -15.80 27.49
CA ASP A 22 -17.41 -15.14 26.54
C ASP A 22 -16.30 -16.08 26.04
N ASN A 23 -15.67 -15.72 24.92
CA ASN A 23 -14.31 -16.15 24.57
C ASN A 23 -13.68 -15.13 23.61
N ASP A 24 -13.13 -14.05 24.17
CA ASP A 24 -12.12 -13.23 23.49
C ASP A 24 -10.77 -13.98 23.51
N GLU A 25 -10.17 -14.24 22.35
CA GLU A 25 -8.80 -14.80 22.29
C GLU A 25 -7.76 -13.70 22.58
N GLU A 26 -7.36 -13.59 23.85
CA GLU A 26 -6.35 -12.64 24.31
C GLU A 26 -4.94 -12.97 23.78
N LEU A 27 -4.37 -12.07 22.96
CA LEU A 27 -3.00 -12.18 22.45
C LEU A 27 -1.97 -11.80 23.52
N VAL A 28 -1.49 -12.81 24.25
CA VAL A 28 -0.46 -12.68 25.30
C VAL A 28 0.83 -12.04 24.77
N LEU A 29 1.23 -10.91 25.38
CA LEU A 29 2.56 -10.30 25.23
C LEU A 29 3.30 -10.28 26.58
N PRO A 30 4.56 -10.72 26.65
CA PRO A 30 5.30 -10.80 27.91
C PRO A 30 5.77 -9.41 28.39
N THR A 31 5.30 -9.00 29.57
CA THR A 31 5.73 -7.76 30.23
C THR A 31 6.89 -8.00 31.19
N ARG A 32 8.01 -7.28 30.99
CA ARG A 32 8.75 -6.69 32.13
C ARG A 32 9.70 -5.58 31.70
N ALA A 33 9.62 -4.47 32.43
CA ALA A 33 10.70 -3.49 32.56
C ALA A 33 11.12 -3.43 34.04
N SER A 34 12.38 -3.12 34.30
CA SER A 34 12.90 -2.80 35.64
C SER A 34 14.03 -1.79 35.50
N THR A 35 14.19 -0.92 36.51
CA THR A 35 14.80 0.40 36.35
C THR A 35 16.24 0.51 36.81
N SER A 36 16.94 1.53 36.29
CA SER A 36 17.94 2.38 36.96
C SER A 36 19.12 1.73 37.72
N SER A 37 20.35 1.94 37.24
CA SER A 37 21.35 2.83 37.90
C SER A 37 22.77 2.68 37.33
N ALA A 38 23.62 3.68 37.56
CA ALA A 38 25.05 3.76 37.22
C ALA A 38 25.66 5.00 37.91
N PRO A 39 27.00 5.21 37.93
CA PRO A 39 28.13 4.27 37.86
C PRO A 39 29.12 4.42 39.06
N SER A 40 30.07 3.48 39.19
CA SER A 40 31.26 3.61 40.07
C SER A 40 32.51 3.06 39.36
N ALA A 41 33.72 3.46 39.79
CA ALA A 41 34.99 3.19 39.10
C ALA A 41 36.03 2.46 40.00
N GLU A 42 37.26 2.34 39.48
CA GLU A 42 38.52 1.90 40.16
C GLU A 42 38.71 0.38 40.45
N LEU A 43 39.93 -0.18 40.58
CA LEU A 43 41.25 0.03 39.93
C LEU A 43 42.21 -1.13 40.35
N LYS A 44 43.09 -1.63 39.44
CA LYS A 44 44.37 -2.37 39.74
C LYS A 44 44.22 -3.70 40.54
N LYS A 45 45.24 -4.56 40.78
CA LYS A 45 46.40 -5.09 40.01
C LYS A 45 46.91 -6.37 40.71
N ALA A 46 47.43 -7.37 39.96
CA ALA A 46 48.46 -8.35 40.41
C ALA A 46 48.09 -9.33 41.58
N SER A 47 48.79 -10.43 41.90
CA SER A 47 49.70 -11.36 41.16
C SER A 47 49.96 -12.63 42.03
N THR A 48 50.83 -13.57 41.58
CA THR A 48 51.32 -14.82 42.24
C THR A 48 50.29 -15.97 42.37
N SER A 49 50.51 -17.26 42.01
CA SER A 49 51.67 -18.21 41.93
C SER A 49 52.01 -18.91 43.27
N ALA A 50 52.40 -20.19 43.36
CA ALA A 50 52.65 -21.33 42.44
C ALA A 50 52.93 -22.61 43.31
N ASP A 51 53.04 -23.87 42.86
CA ASP A 51 52.69 -24.65 41.64
C ASP A 51 52.73 -26.17 41.99
N SER A 52 52.13 -27.07 41.21
CA SER A 52 52.41 -28.52 41.30
C SER A 52 52.15 -29.33 40.01
N SER A 53 53.20 -29.53 39.20
CA SER A 53 53.77 -30.84 38.78
C SER A 53 52.82 -31.99 38.28
N VAL A 54 53.11 -32.80 37.22
CA VAL A 54 54.30 -32.94 36.33
C VAL A 54 54.02 -33.83 35.06
N VAL A 55 54.49 -33.42 33.85
CA VAL A 55 55.06 -34.27 32.74
C VAL A 55 54.12 -35.24 31.92
N LYS A 56 54.25 -35.55 30.60
CA LYS A 56 55.29 -35.40 29.53
C LYS A 56 54.70 -35.17 28.09
N LYS A 57 55.56 -34.91 27.08
CA LYS A 57 55.25 -34.75 25.61
C LYS A 57 55.78 -35.94 24.76
N PRO A 58 55.43 -36.07 23.45
CA PRO A 58 56.27 -35.54 22.34
C PRO A 58 55.47 -34.94 21.14
N THR A 59 55.66 -33.70 20.64
CA THR A 59 56.72 -33.07 19.77
C THR A 59 56.56 -33.19 18.23
N PRO A 60 57.03 -32.20 17.40
CA PRO A 60 56.42 -31.88 16.08
C PRO A 60 57.40 -31.88 14.87
N LYS A 61 56.91 -31.44 13.69
CA LYS A 61 57.64 -30.81 12.54
C LYS A 61 56.62 -29.94 11.76
N LEU A 62 56.84 -28.63 11.49
CA LEU A 62 57.85 -27.89 10.69
C LEU A 62 57.37 -27.58 9.26
N ALA A 63 57.72 -26.39 8.76
CA ALA A 63 57.06 -25.74 7.61
C ALA A 63 57.97 -25.59 6.36
N SER A 64 57.34 -25.32 5.21
CA SER A 64 57.95 -24.82 3.97
C SER A 64 56.91 -23.95 3.25
N ILE A 65 57.04 -22.62 3.24
CA ILE A 65 57.70 -21.84 2.17
C ILE A 65 57.06 -22.08 0.79
N PHE A 66 56.12 -21.20 0.41
CA PHE A 66 56.21 -20.34 -0.79
C PHE A 66 55.04 -19.35 -0.82
N GLN A 67 55.32 -18.09 -1.17
CA GLN A 67 54.32 -17.07 -1.53
C GLN A 67 54.75 -16.39 -2.86
N PRO A 68 53.82 -15.76 -3.60
CA PRO A 68 53.94 -15.62 -5.05
C PRO A 68 54.78 -14.42 -5.51
N ARG A 69 55.14 -14.45 -6.80
CA ARG A 69 55.56 -13.27 -7.58
C ARG A 69 54.79 -13.23 -8.90
N SER A 70 54.32 -12.05 -9.28
CA SER A 70 53.62 -11.80 -10.55
C SER A 70 54.59 -11.59 -11.71
N ALA A 71 54.25 -12.10 -12.89
CA ALA A 71 54.57 -11.45 -14.17
C ALA A 71 53.64 -11.93 -15.29
N THR A 72 53.13 -10.96 -16.05
CA THR A 72 52.25 -11.03 -17.22
C THR A 72 52.70 -11.95 -18.37
N ALA A 73 51.76 -12.66 -18.99
CA ALA A 73 51.81 -13.05 -20.41
C ALA A 73 50.39 -13.20 -21.00
N SER A 74 50.28 -13.17 -22.34
CA SER A 74 49.04 -12.94 -23.10
C SER A 74 48.13 -14.15 -23.32
N VAL A 75 46.81 -13.87 -23.35
CA VAL A 75 45.80 -14.41 -24.30
C VAL A 75 45.80 -15.92 -24.58
N ASN A 76 44.76 -16.59 -24.09
CA ASN A 76 43.88 -17.35 -24.97
C ASN A 76 42.45 -17.41 -24.40
N GLY A 77 41.50 -16.78 -25.11
CA GLY A 77 40.14 -16.53 -24.63
C GLY A 77 39.19 -17.71 -24.79
N ALA A 78 39.40 -18.80 -24.05
CA ALA A 78 38.38 -19.84 -23.89
C ALA A 78 37.32 -19.38 -22.88
N SER A 79 36.16 -18.94 -23.36
CA SER A 79 35.03 -18.59 -22.50
C SER A 79 34.50 -19.85 -21.81
N SER A 80 34.79 -19.99 -20.51
CA SER A 80 34.17 -21.02 -19.68
C SER A 80 32.67 -20.73 -19.55
N SER A 81 31.87 -21.43 -20.35
CA SER A 81 30.42 -21.30 -20.41
C SER A 81 29.75 -21.84 -19.15
N SER A 82 29.89 -21.09 -18.04
CA SER A 82 29.14 -21.35 -16.81
C SER A 82 27.65 -21.43 -17.15
N ALA A 83 27.03 -22.58 -16.85
CA ALA A 83 25.67 -22.86 -17.28
C ALA A 83 24.72 -21.71 -16.94
N LYS A 84 23.94 -21.23 -17.93
CA LYS A 84 22.98 -20.14 -17.78
C LYS A 84 21.81 -20.58 -16.89
N GLY A 85 22.00 -20.55 -15.58
CA GLY A 85 20.96 -20.77 -14.57
C GLY A 85 20.34 -19.45 -14.11
N LEU A 86 19.03 -19.46 -13.81
CA LEU A 86 18.36 -18.36 -13.13
C LEU A 86 18.84 -18.29 -11.67
N LYS A 87 19.65 -17.29 -11.35
CA LYS A 87 20.14 -17.02 -9.99
C LYS A 87 19.13 -16.13 -9.26
N TRP A 88 18.95 -16.33 -7.96
CA TRP A 88 18.13 -15.44 -7.12
C TRP A 88 19.05 -14.64 -6.21
N LEU A 89 18.86 -13.32 -6.19
CA LEU A 89 19.49 -12.43 -5.22
C LEU A 89 18.71 -12.46 -3.89
N ASP A 90 19.24 -11.81 -2.86
CA ASP A 90 18.49 -11.54 -1.63
C ASP A 90 17.19 -10.78 -1.94
N PRO A 91 16.02 -11.18 -1.37
CA PRO A 91 14.79 -10.46 -1.62
C PRO A 91 14.80 -9.07 -0.99
N ALA A 92 14.34 -8.09 -1.77
CA ALA A 92 14.36 -6.68 -1.41
C ALA A 92 13.15 -6.26 -0.55
N GLY A 93 13.29 -5.07 0.05
CA GLY A 93 12.33 -4.49 1.00
C GLY A 93 12.55 -4.99 2.45
N PRO A 94 12.07 -4.23 3.46
CA PRO A 94 12.25 -4.60 4.87
C PRO A 94 11.59 -5.94 5.22
N ASN A 95 10.49 -6.28 4.53
CA ASN A 95 9.75 -7.53 4.71
C ASN A 95 10.24 -8.66 3.79
N LYS A 96 11.31 -8.46 3.01
CA LYS A 96 11.84 -9.41 2.01
C LYS A 96 10.78 -9.90 0.99
N THR A 97 9.86 -9.00 0.62
CA THR A 97 8.66 -9.28 -0.19
C THR A 97 8.87 -9.11 -1.70
N CYS A 98 10.01 -8.61 -2.17
CA CYS A 98 10.33 -8.53 -3.59
C CYS A 98 11.45 -9.51 -3.96
N LEU A 99 11.14 -10.56 -4.71
CA LEU A 99 12.17 -11.44 -5.27
C LEU A 99 12.87 -10.74 -6.43
N HIS A 100 14.20 -10.86 -6.53
CA HIS A 100 14.99 -10.46 -7.70
C HIS A 100 15.72 -11.69 -8.26
N GLY A 101 15.33 -12.12 -9.45
CA GLY A 101 15.97 -13.18 -10.24
C GLY A 101 16.80 -12.60 -11.39
N VAL A 102 17.92 -13.23 -11.71
CA VAL A 102 18.87 -12.81 -12.76
C VAL A 102 19.24 -14.01 -13.61
N TYR A 103 18.99 -13.96 -14.91
CA TYR A 103 19.38 -14.98 -15.88
C TYR A 103 20.42 -14.41 -16.84
N GLY A 104 21.46 -15.19 -17.17
CA GLY A 104 22.60 -14.68 -17.93
C GLY A 104 23.36 -13.59 -17.16
N ASP A 105 23.75 -12.52 -17.85
CA ASP A 105 24.36 -11.32 -17.27
C ASP A 105 23.72 -10.04 -17.86
N PRO A 106 22.58 -9.57 -17.30
CA PRO A 106 21.79 -8.48 -17.90
C PRO A 106 22.43 -7.11 -17.64
N GLN A 107 23.04 -6.58 -18.69
CA GLN A 107 23.69 -5.27 -18.67
C GLN A 107 22.68 -4.12 -18.45
N PRO A 108 23.13 -2.98 -17.88
CA PRO A 108 22.38 -1.73 -17.94
C PRO A 108 22.05 -1.32 -19.38
N SER A 109 20.89 -0.70 -19.58
CA SER A 109 20.54 -0.04 -20.86
C SER A 109 19.64 1.16 -20.61
N SER A 110 19.71 2.16 -21.49
CA SER A 110 18.74 3.27 -21.51
C SER A 110 17.41 2.84 -22.13
N GLN A 111 17.38 1.71 -22.86
CA GLN A 111 16.19 1.12 -23.46
C GLN A 111 15.82 -0.17 -22.71
N VAL A 112 14.62 -0.22 -22.13
CA VAL A 112 14.17 -1.35 -21.30
C VAL A 112 12.79 -1.82 -21.75
N ALA A 113 12.69 -3.12 -22.03
CA ALA A 113 11.45 -3.79 -22.39
C ALA A 113 10.94 -4.55 -21.16
N PHE A 114 9.87 -4.04 -20.56
CA PHE A 114 9.23 -4.66 -19.41
C PHE A 114 8.04 -5.53 -19.83
N TYR A 115 7.84 -6.65 -19.15
CA TYR A 115 6.75 -7.59 -19.39
C TYR A 115 6.14 -8.07 -18.06
N ASP A 116 4.83 -8.27 -17.99
CA ASP A 116 4.28 -9.22 -17.01
C ASP A 116 4.56 -10.67 -17.43
N LEU A 117 4.33 -11.61 -16.50
CA LEU A 117 4.50 -13.04 -16.68
C LEU A 117 3.20 -13.76 -17.08
N ASP A 118 2.18 -13.74 -16.23
CA ASP A 118 1.09 -14.73 -16.18
C ASP A 118 -0.19 -14.13 -16.77
N GLY A 119 -0.43 -14.38 -18.06
CA GLY A 119 -1.40 -13.69 -18.91
C GLY A 119 -0.74 -12.93 -20.06
N THR A 120 0.57 -12.68 -19.96
CA THR A 120 1.34 -11.85 -20.90
C THR A 120 2.42 -12.63 -21.66
N VAL A 121 3.34 -13.32 -20.98
CA VAL A 121 4.39 -14.15 -21.62
C VAL A 121 4.02 -15.63 -21.56
N VAL A 122 3.44 -16.09 -20.45
CA VAL A 122 2.95 -17.46 -20.25
C VAL A 122 1.53 -17.49 -19.68
N ARG A 123 0.85 -18.60 -19.86
CA ARG A 123 -0.43 -18.93 -19.19
C ARG A 123 -0.41 -20.38 -18.71
N PRO A 124 -1.27 -20.79 -17.75
CA PRO A 124 -1.40 -22.19 -17.36
C PRO A 124 -1.83 -23.10 -18.52
N LYS A 125 -1.45 -24.37 -18.49
CA LYS A 125 -1.89 -25.34 -19.51
C LYS A 125 -3.38 -25.66 -19.35
N ASN A 126 -3.97 -26.16 -20.43
CA ASN A 126 -5.36 -26.65 -20.48
C ASN A 126 -6.41 -25.58 -20.11
N GLY A 127 -6.09 -24.29 -20.30
CA GLY A 127 -7.03 -23.17 -20.09
C GLY A 127 -7.38 -22.87 -18.63
N LYS A 128 -6.61 -23.36 -17.65
CA LYS A 128 -6.83 -23.03 -16.22
C LYS A 128 -6.58 -21.54 -15.96
N THR A 129 -7.32 -20.96 -15.02
CA THR A 129 -7.08 -19.59 -14.51
C THR A 129 -5.80 -19.49 -13.67
N PHE A 130 -5.38 -20.57 -13.02
CA PHE A 130 -4.20 -20.62 -12.14
C PHE A 130 -3.34 -21.85 -12.45
N PRO A 131 -2.00 -21.74 -12.38
CA PRO A 131 -1.10 -22.87 -12.56
C PRO A 131 -1.09 -23.78 -11.33
N SER A 132 -0.65 -25.02 -11.53
CA SER A 132 -0.40 -26.01 -10.49
C SER A 132 0.58 -25.48 -9.43
N LYS A 133 0.32 -25.86 -8.18
CA LYS A 133 1.22 -25.58 -7.04
C LYS A 133 2.41 -26.55 -6.98
N THR A 134 2.37 -27.65 -7.72
CA THR A 134 3.33 -28.76 -7.65
C THR A 134 3.98 -29.12 -8.99
N ASP A 135 3.36 -28.76 -10.12
CA ASP A 135 3.92 -28.97 -11.46
C ASP A 135 4.60 -27.70 -11.96
N GLU A 136 5.94 -27.74 -12.00
CA GLU A 136 6.80 -26.67 -12.51
C GLU A 136 6.71 -26.49 -14.04
N TYR A 137 6.04 -27.40 -14.75
CA TYR A 137 5.76 -27.35 -16.19
C TYR A 137 4.31 -26.99 -16.53
N ASP A 138 3.48 -26.58 -15.56
CA ASP A 138 2.10 -26.11 -15.81
C ASP A 138 2.08 -24.67 -16.35
N PHE A 139 2.73 -24.47 -17.49
CA PHE A 139 2.74 -23.26 -18.27
C PHE A 139 2.90 -23.56 -19.77
N GLU A 140 2.34 -22.70 -20.60
CA GLU A 140 2.60 -22.60 -22.03
C GLU A 140 2.83 -21.13 -22.40
N PHE A 141 3.68 -20.86 -23.40
CA PHE A 141 3.92 -19.51 -23.87
C PHE A 141 2.72 -18.96 -24.64
N LEU A 142 2.39 -17.68 -24.44
CA LEU A 142 1.42 -17.00 -25.29
C LEU A 142 1.96 -16.88 -26.72
N PHE A 143 1.03 -16.81 -27.67
CA PHE A 143 1.30 -16.60 -29.10
C PHE A 143 2.42 -17.52 -29.63
N PRO A 144 2.23 -18.86 -29.61
CA PRO A 144 3.09 -19.76 -30.36
C PRO A 144 3.09 -19.36 -31.84
N ARG A 145 4.20 -19.62 -32.53
CA ARG A 145 4.48 -19.10 -33.87
C ARG A 145 3.36 -19.44 -34.86
N ALA A 146 2.62 -18.42 -35.30
CA ALA A 146 1.67 -18.54 -36.41
C ALA A 146 2.39 -18.34 -37.76
N ALA A 147 1.72 -18.70 -38.86
CA ALA A 147 2.26 -18.45 -40.19
C ALA A 147 2.43 -16.94 -40.42
N GLY A 148 3.68 -16.50 -40.64
CA GLY A 148 4.03 -15.09 -40.90
C GLY A 148 4.32 -14.23 -39.67
N THR A 149 4.17 -14.73 -38.43
CA THR A 149 4.50 -13.96 -37.21
C THR A 149 5.69 -14.56 -36.43
N LEU A 150 6.29 -13.74 -35.55
CA LEU A 150 7.19 -14.21 -34.51
C LEU A 150 6.37 -14.78 -33.34
N SER A 151 6.88 -15.80 -32.65
CA SER A 151 6.34 -16.16 -31.33
C SER A 151 6.69 -15.12 -30.27
N ALA A 152 6.01 -15.14 -29.11
CA ALA A 152 6.36 -14.25 -27.99
C ALA A 152 7.85 -14.35 -27.59
N ILE A 153 8.40 -15.56 -27.54
CA ILE A 153 9.85 -15.81 -27.32
C ILE A 153 10.69 -15.10 -28.39
N GLN A 154 10.39 -15.33 -29.67
CA GLN A 154 11.17 -14.77 -30.78
C GLN A 154 11.10 -13.23 -30.82
N ARG A 155 9.96 -12.65 -30.42
CA ARG A 155 9.78 -11.19 -30.29
C ARG A 155 10.63 -10.62 -29.16
N ILE A 156 10.67 -11.26 -27.99
CA ILE A 156 11.53 -10.86 -26.86
C ILE A 156 13.02 -10.99 -27.22
N GLN A 157 13.39 -12.08 -27.90
CA GLN A 157 14.74 -12.29 -28.42
C GLN A 157 15.15 -11.19 -29.43
N GLU A 158 14.26 -10.81 -30.34
CA GLU A 158 14.51 -9.74 -31.31
C GLU A 158 14.64 -8.37 -30.62
N GLN A 159 13.79 -8.07 -29.64
CA GLN A 159 13.88 -6.84 -28.86
C GLN A 159 15.23 -6.73 -28.12
N HIS A 160 15.75 -7.83 -27.58
CA HIS A 160 17.07 -7.84 -26.95
C HIS A 160 18.21 -7.57 -27.95
N LYS A 161 18.16 -8.14 -29.17
CA LYS A 161 19.14 -7.81 -30.24
C LYS A 161 19.16 -6.33 -30.60
N GLN A 162 18.03 -5.64 -30.43
CA GLN A 162 17.90 -4.20 -30.68
C GLN A 162 18.48 -3.33 -29.54
N GLY A 163 19.12 -3.93 -28.52
CA GLY A 163 19.80 -3.22 -27.43
C GLY A 163 18.98 -3.07 -26.14
N PHE A 164 17.77 -3.63 -26.09
CA PHE A 164 16.90 -3.53 -24.92
C PHE A 164 17.35 -4.48 -23.81
N SER A 165 17.37 -3.98 -22.58
CA SER A 165 17.41 -4.83 -21.38
C SER A 165 16.02 -5.43 -21.14
N VAL A 166 15.94 -6.73 -20.84
CA VAL A 166 14.66 -7.46 -20.70
C VAL A 166 14.34 -7.67 -19.23
N VAL A 167 13.15 -7.23 -18.81
CA VAL A 167 12.74 -7.27 -17.40
C VAL A 167 11.32 -7.82 -17.26
N ILE A 168 11.14 -8.87 -16.46
CA ILE A 168 9.83 -9.40 -16.08
C ILE A 168 9.43 -8.80 -14.73
N ILE A 169 8.22 -8.23 -14.61
CA ILE A 169 7.70 -7.60 -13.39
C ILE A 169 6.29 -8.11 -13.10
N THR A 170 6.14 -8.93 -12.05
CA THR A 170 4.92 -9.74 -11.82
C THR A 170 4.41 -9.71 -10.37
N ASN A 171 3.09 -9.82 -10.20
CA ASN A 171 2.38 -9.78 -8.92
C ASN A 171 2.11 -11.20 -8.40
N GLN A 172 2.94 -11.71 -7.49
CA GLN A 172 3.02 -13.13 -7.09
C GLN A 172 2.60 -13.41 -5.63
N LYS A 173 1.67 -12.61 -5.09
CA LYS A 173 1.16 -12.72 -3.70
C LYS A 173 0.71 -14.14 -3.34
N GLN A 174 -0.04 -14.79 -4.21
CA GLN A 174 -0.57 -16.16 -4.04
C GLN A 174 0.56 -17.20 -3.87
N THR A 175 1.70 -17.00 -4.52
CA THR A 175 2.85 -17.90 -4.47
C THR A 175 3.49 -17.93 -3.08
N ALA A 176 3.45 -16.83 -2.33
CA ALA A 176 3.96 -16.76 -0.96
C ALA A 176 3.05 -17.43 0.09
N TYR A 177 1.72 -17.38 -0.09
CA TYR A 177 0.75 -18.03 0.81
C TYR A 177 0.46 -19.49 0.44
N SER A 178 0.86 -19.93 -0.76
CA SER A 178 0.90 -21.36 -1.08
C SER A 178 1.93 -22.07 -0.17
N ALA A 179 1.65 -23.32 0.21
CA ALA A 179 2.51 -24.09 1.13
C ALA A 179 3.99 -24.12 0.66
N LYS A 180 4.94 -24.37 1.57
CA LYS A 180 6.41 -24.25 1.37
C LYS A 180 6.96 -24.76 0.02
N SER A 181 6.32 -25.74 -0.61
CA SER A 181 6.63 -26.21 -1.96
C SER A 181 6.36 -25.17 -3.07
N GLY A 182 5.24 -24.44 -3.05
CA GLY A 182 4.74 -23.64 -4.17
C GLY A 182 5.67 -22.50 -4.61
N LEU A 183 6.30 -21.78 -3.68
CA LEU A 183 7.36 -20.81 -4.01
C LEU A 183 8.57 -21.49 -4.67
N THR A 184 8.90 -22.72 -4.26
CA THR A 184 9.97 -23.50 -4.88
C THR A 184 9.58 -23.96 -6.29
N THR A 185 8.35 -24.45 -6.48
CA THR A 185 7.76 -24.79 -7.79
C THR A 185 7.80 -23.59 -8.74
N TRP A 186 7.39 -22.40 -8.26
CA TRP A 186 7.37 -21.18 -9.04
C TRP A 186 8.79 -20.71 -9.42
N LYS A 187 9.76 -20.77 -8.50
CA LYS A 187 11.17 -20.44 -8.80
C LYS A 187 11.77 -21.38 -9.87
N LYS A 188 11.34 -22.65 -9.92
CA LYS A 188 11.72 -23.58 -11.00
C LYS A 188 10.99 -23.31 -12.31
N LYS A 189 9.67 -23.08 -12.29
CA LYS A 189 8.89 -22.60 -13.46
C LYS A 189 9.59 -21.41 -14.11
N MET A 190 10.03 -20.43 -13.31
CA MET A 190 10.77 -19.27 -13.82
C MET A 190 12.14 -19.62 -14.42
N ALA A 191 12.86 -20.61 -13.88
CA ALA A 191 14.11 -21.07 -14.48
C ALA A 191 13.88 -21.72 -15.86
N HIS A 192 12.83 -22.55 -16.00
CA HIS A 192 12.42 -23.14 -17.28
C HIS A 192 11.98 -22.08 -18.29
N ILE A 193 11.21 -21.07 -17.85
CA ILE A 193 10.79 -19.95 -18.71
C ILE A 193 11.99 -19.12 -19.18
N ALA A 194 12.89 -18.74 -18.27
CA ALA A 194 14.08 -17.97 -18.62
C ALA A 194 15.01 -18.73 -19.59
N ALA A 195 15.19 -20.05 -19.36
CA ALA A 195 15.97 -20.91 -20.26
C ALA A 195 15.33 -21.12 -21.64
N ALA A 196 14.00 -21.04 -21.76
CA ALA A 196 13.30 -21.11 -23.05
C ALA A 196 13.30 -19.77 -23.82
N ILE A 197 13.47 -18.63 -23.13
CA ILE A 197 13.67 -17.32 -23.76
C ILE A 197 15.14 -17.13 -24.19
N ASP A 198 16.08 -17.62 -23.38
CA ASP A 198 17.55 -17.55 -23.56
C ASP A 198 18.13 -16.16 -23.90
N VAL A 199 17.62 -15.10 -23.25
CA VAL A 199 18.26 -13.78 -23.23
C VAL A 199 18.64 -13.39 -21.81
N PRO A 200 19.71 -12.59 -21.60
CA PRO A 200 19.96 -11.95 -20.31
C PRO A 200 18.74 -11.15 -19.86
N LEU A 201 18.12 -11.57 -18.75
CA LEU A 201 16.92 -10.93 -18.22
C LEU A 201 16.91 -10.84 -16.69
N ARG A 202 16.12 -9.90 -16.18
CA ARG A 202 15.82 -9.74 -14.75
C ARG A 202 14.37 -10.12 -14.49
N VAL A 203 14.10 -10.68 -13.30
CA VAL A 203 12.75 -11.05 -12.84
C VAL A 203 12.51 -10.39 -11.50
N LEU A 204 11.56 -9.45 -11.42
CA LEU A 204 11.08 -8.90 -10.15
C LEU A 204 9.69 -9.43 -9.87
N ALA A 205 9.47 -9.94 -8.66
CA ALA A 205 8.19 -10.53 -8.26
C ALA A 205 7.77 -10.09 -6.86
N ALA A 206 6.62 -9.39 -6.78
CA ALA A 206 6.05 -8.92 -5.53
C ALA A 206 5.22 -10.02 -4.86
N LEU A 207 5.73 -10.54 -3.75
CA LEU A 207 5.08 -11.51 -2.86
C LEU A 207 4.11 -10.86 -1.86
N GLY A 208 4.25 -9.56 -1.63
CA GLY A 208 3.45 -8.80 -0.65
C GLY A 208 2.21 -8.12 -1.23
N ASP A 209 1.57 -7.33 -0.38
CA ASP A 209 0.63 -6.28 -0.75
C ASP A 209 1.13 -4.94 -0.21
N ASP A 210 2.25 -4.54 -0.78
CA ASP A 210 3.11 -3.45 -0.31
C ASP A 210 3.61 -2.62 -1.50
N GLU A 211 4.60 -1.75 -1.27
CA GLU A 211 5.19 -0.86 -2.27
C GLU A 211 5.67 -1.55 -3.56
N PHE A 212 5.99 -2.84 -3.52
CA PHE A 212 6.46 -3.59 -4.69
C PHE A 212 5.33 -4.02 -5.62
N ARG A 213 4.12 -4.24 -5.11
CA ARG A 213 2.99 -4.77 -5.88
C ARG A 213 2.46 -3.74 -6.90
N LYS A 214 2.41 -4.10 -8.19
CA LYS A 214 1.81 -3.26 -9.25
C LYS A 214 0.37 -2.86 -8.84
N PRO A 215 -0.01 -1.57 -8.94
CA PRO A 215 0.60 -0.52 -9.78
C PRO A 215 1.75 0.27 -9.12
N ARG A 216 2.18 -0.10 -7.92
CA ARG A 216 3.17 0.65 -7.13
C ARG A 216 4.60 0.42 -7.65
N LEU A 217 5.45 1.43 -7.50
CA LEU A 217 6.77 1.50 -8.17
C LEU A 217 7.93 0.88 -7.37
N GLY A 218 7.70 0.06 -6.34
CA GLY A 218 8.77 -0.59 -5.59
C GLY A 218 9.63 -1.51 -6.45
N MET A 219 9.03 -2.30 -7.35
CA MET A 219 9.80 -3.12 -8.32
C MET A 219 10.54 -2.28 -9.38
N TRP A 220 10.05 -1.08 -9.69
CA TRP A 220 10.76 -0.13 -10.55
C TRP A 220 12.01 0.43 -9.85
N ALA A 221 11.83 0.95 -8.63
CA ALA A 221 12.93 1.49 -7.82
C ALA A 221 13.97 0.42 -7.45
N GLU A 222 13.55 -0.85 -7.31
CA GLU A 222 14.45 -1.98 -7.13
C GLU A 222 15.25 -2.28 -8.41
N PHE A 223 14.60 -2.29 -9.59
CA PHE A 223 15.29 -2.46 -10.88
C PHE A 223 16.33 -1.35 -11.13
N GLN A 224 15.98 -0.08 -10.88
CA GLN A 224 16.86 1.07 -11.16
C GLN A 224 18.24 0.98 -10.46
N LYS A 225 18.32 0.39 -9.26
CA LYS A 225 19.58 0.13 -8.54
C LYS A 225 20.59 -0.70 -9.35
N TYR A 226 20.08 -1.55 -10.24
CA TYR A 226 20.88 -2.46 -11.08
C TYR A 226 21.02 -1.99 -12.53
N ASN A 227 20.39 -0.87 -12.92
CA ASN A 227 20.61 -0.23 -14.23
C ASN A 227 21.84 0.70 -14.24
N GLY A 228 22.83 0.45 -13.37
CA GLY A 228 24.13 1.14 -13.38
C GLY A 228 24.11 2.66 -13.16
N GLY A 229 22.99 3.23 -12.70
CA GLY A 229 22.79 4.69 -12.66
C GLY A 229 22.51 5.34 -14.03
N LEU A 230 22.32 4.53 -15.08
CA LEU A 230 21.99 5.00 -16.42
C LEU A 230 20.53 5.47 -16.49
N GLU A 231 20.32 6.71 -16.90
CA GLU A 231 18.98 7.24 -17.17
C GLU A 231 18.32 6.49 -18.34
N MET A 232 17.01 6.27 -18.20
CA MET A 232 16.22 5.52 -19.16
C MET A 232 15.48 6.45 -20.11
N ASP A 233 15.53 6.14 -21.40
CA ASP A 233 14.63 6.76 -22.38
C ASP A 233 13.23 6.16 -22.20
N LEU A 234 12.36 6.91 -21.50
CA LEU A 234 10.97 6.53 -21.25
C LEU A 234 10.08 6.56 -22.51
N LYS A 235 10.55 7.15 -23.62
CA LYS A 235 9.83 7.16 -24.91
C LYS A 235 10.12 5.92 -25.74
N GLN A 236 11.33 5.37 -25.62
CA GLN A 236 11.74 4.12 -26.26
C GLN A 236 11.41 2.89 -25.38
N SER A 237 11.50 3.03 -24.06
CA SER A 237 11.17 1.98 -23.10
C SER A 237 9.65 1.78 -22.96
N PHE A 238 9.20 0.55 -22.73
CA PHE A 238 7.78 0.21 -22.70
C PHE A 238 7.46 -0.94 -21.73
N PHE A 239 6.19 -1.07 -21.38
CA PHE A 239 5.64 -2.20 -20.63
C PHE A 239 4.60 -2.96 -21.47
N VAL A 240 4.65 -4.29 -21.44
CA VAL A 240 3.61 -5.17 -22.00
C VAL A 240 2.89 -5.90 -20.86
N GLY A 241 1.56 -5.82 -20.81
CA GLY A 241 0.76 -6.45 -19.75
C GLY A 241 -0.70 -6.68 -20.13
N ASP A 242 -1.31 -7.76 -19.64
CA ASP A 242 -2.72 -8.10 -19.90
C ASP A 242 -3.71 -7.41 -18.94
N ALA A 243 -3.25 -7.02 -17.74
CA ALA A 243 -4.06 -6.26 -16.77
C ALA A 243 -4.21 -4.79 -17.19
N ALA A 244 -5.04 -4.56 -18.22
CA ALA A 244 -5.24 -3.28 -18.89
C ALA A 244 -6.65 -2.68 -18.69
N GLY A 245 -7.54 -3.33 -17.91
CA GLY A 245 -8.90 -2.86 -17.66
C GLY A 245 -9.85 -2.91 -18.86
N ARG A 246 -9.56 -3.75 -19.87
CA ARG A 246 -10.36 -3.85 -21.11
C ARG A 246 -11.78 -4.32 -20.82
N LYS A 247 -12.76 -3.51 -21.23
CA LYS A 247 -14.20 -3.79 -21.05
C LYS A 247 -14.69 -5.03 -21.84
N LYS A 248 -14.09 -5.30 -23.01
CA LYS A 248 -14.49 -6.43 -23.90
C LYS A 248 -14.12 -7.80 -23.33
N THR A 249 -12.85 -7.98 -22.97
CA THR A 249 -12.31 -9.20 -22.33
C THR A 249 -12.69 -9.31 -20.86
N ARG A 250 -13.14 -8.20 -20.25
CA ARG A 250 -13.48 -8.07 -18.83
C ARG A 250 -12.27 -8.35 -17.91
N ASP A 251 -11.14 -7.73 -18.25
CA ASP A 251 -9.90 -7.82 -17.45
C ASP A 251 -10.21 -7.57 -15.97
N HIS A 252 -9.77 -8.48 -15.09
CA HIS A 252 -10.07 -8.39 -13.66
C HIS A 252 -9.41 -7.19 -12.97
N GLN A 253 -8.38 -6.60 -13.58
CA GLN A 253 -7.53 -5.55 -13.07
C GLN A 253 -6.97 -4.68 -14.21
N ASP A 254 -6.55 -3.46 -13.88
CA ASP A 254 -5.84 -2.51 -14.73
C ASP A 254 -4.43 -2.17 -14.18
N THR A 255 -3.88 -3.03 -13.31
CA THR A 255 -2.66 -2.78 -12.53
C THR A 255 -1.42 -2.52 -13.36
N ASP A 256 -1.36 -3.06 -14.58
CA ASP A 256 -0.15 -3.03 -15.40
C ASP A 256 -0.11 -1.77 -16.26
N LEU A 257 -1.26 -1.41 -16.82
CA LEU A 257 -1.49 -0.10 -17.42
C LEU A 257 -1.25 1.02 -16.40
N LYS A 258 -1.81 0.90 -15.19
CA LYS A 258 -1.57 1.84 -14.09
C LYS A 258 -0.09 1.90 -13.69
N TRP A 259 0.64 0.78 -13.68
CA TRP A 259 2.08 0.75 -13.38
C TRP A 259 2.90 1.49 -14.46
N ALA A 260 2.64 1.23 -15.74
CA ALA A 260 3.30 1.91 -16.85
C ALA A 260 3.04 3.42 -16.83
N LEU A 261 1.79 3.83 -16.57
CA LEU A 261 1.39 5.24 -16.41
C LEU A 261 1.96 5.92 -15.15
N ASN A 262 2.42 5.15 -14.16
CA ASN A 262 3.18 5.66 -13.01
C ASN A 262 4.67 5.80 -13.33
N ALA A 263 5.24 4.84 -14.06
CA ALA A 263 6.64 4.85 -14.52
C ALA A 263 6.90 5.85 -15.67
N GLY A 264 5.85 6.33 -16.34
CA GLY A 264 5.94 7.25 -17.48
C GLY A 264 6.27 6.54 -18.82
N LEU A 265 6.06 5.23 -18.89
CA LEU A 265 6.38 4.39 -20.04
C LEU A 265 5.23 4.33 -21.07
N ALA A 266 5.57 3.99 -22.31
CA ALA A 266 4.59 3.41 -23.23
C ALA A 266 4.04 2.08 -22.68
N PHE A 267 2.77 1.79 -22.97
CA PHE A 267 2.10 0.55 -22.58
C PHE A 267 1.47 -0.12 -23.80
N TYR A 268 1.50 -1.45 -23.83
CA TYR A 268 0.84 -2.27 -24.83
C TYR A 268 0.17 -3.49 -24.17
N THR A 269 -0.97 -3.94 -24.70
CA THR A 269 -1.48 -5.27 -24.37
C THR A 269 -0.67 -6.37 -25.09
N PRO A 270 -0.73 -7.64 -24.65
CA PRO A 270 0.00 -8.71 -25.32
C PRO A 270 -0.46 -8.90 -26.77
N GLU A 271 -1.76 -8.72 -27.04
CA GLU A 271 -2.31 -8.77 -28.40
C GLU A 271 -1.84 -7.60 -29.28
N GLU A 272 -1.68 -6.40 -28.74
CA GLU A 272 -1.12 -5.27 -29.49
C GLU A 272 0.37 -5.52 -29.81
N TYR A 273 1.16 -5.89 -28.81
CA TYR A 273 2.62 -5.99 -28.96
C TYR A 273 3.09 -7.23 -29.75
N PHE A 274 2.49 -8.40 -29.51
CA PHE A 274 2.90 -9.66 -30.14
C PHE A 274 2.13 -9.99 -31.43
N LEU A 275 0.86 -9.58 -31.55
CA LEU A 275 0.02 -9.86 -32.73
C LEU A 275 -0.25 -8.64 -33.62
N GLY A 276 0.15 -7.43 -33.20
CA GLY A 276 -0.09 -6.20 -33.98
C GLY A 276 -1.57 -5.79 -34.04
N LYS A 277 -2.40 -6.20 -33.07
CA LYS A 277 -3.81 -5.76 -33.02
C LYS A 277 -3.92 -4.28 -32.67
N GLY A 278 -5.04 -3.68 -33.07
CA GLY A 278 -5.44 -2.35 -32.61
C GLY A 278 -5.73 -2.32 -31.11
N ARG A 279 -5.52 -1.16 -30.49
CA ARG A 279 -5.66 -0.93 -29.05
C ARG A 279 -7.09 -1.11 -28.55
N GLU A 280 -7.26 -1.84 -27.44
CA GLU A 280 -8.60 -2.15 -26.87
C GLU A 280 -8.87 -1.58 -25.46
N TYR A 281 -7.94 -0.82 -24.88
CA TYR A 281 -8.06 -0.26 -23.52
C TYR A 281 -8.16 1.28 -23.49
N GLU A 282 -8.92 1.82 -22.55
CA GLU A 282 -9.00 3.26 -22.24
C GLU A 282 -7.95 3.64 -21.19
N ILE A 283 -7.57 4.93 -21.08
CA ILE A 283 -6.70 5.36 -19.97
C ILE A 283 -7.56 5.42 -18.69
N PRO A 284 -7.20 4.72 -17.60
CA PRO A 284 -8.02 4.68 -16.40
C PRO A 284 -8.13 6.06 -15.77
N TYR A 285 -9.35 6.39 -15.33
CA TYR A 285 -9.65 7.66 -14.69
C TYR A 285 -8.91 7.80 -13.35
N ARG A 286 -8.46 9.02 -13.00
CA ARG A 286 -7.89 9.38 -11.68
C ARG A 286 -8.91 10.22 -10.90
N PRO A 287 -9.97 9.62 -10.32
CA PRO A 287 -11.05 10.36 -9.68
C PRO A 287 -10.61 11.22 -8.48
N TRP A 288 -9.45 10.94 -7.89
CA TRP A 288 -8.86 11.78 -6.83
C TRP A 288 -8.08 13.01 -7.33
N SER A 289 -7.77 13.13 -8.63
CA SER A 289 -6.85 14.18 -9.10
C SER A 289 -7.55 15.53 -9.26
N PRO A 290 -7.06 16.63 -8.64
CA PRO A 290 -7.63 17.98 -8.81
C PRO A 290 -7.67 18.46 -10.27
N SER A 291 -6.81 17.92 -11.14
CA SER A 291 -6.82 18.15 -12.58
C SER A 291 -8.07 17.62 -13.30
N HIS A 292 -8.98 16.96 -12.59
CA HIS A 292 -10.30 16.56 -13.08
C HIS A 292 -11.40 16.94 -12.09
N SER A 293 -11.32 18.15 -11.51
CA SER A 293 -12.51 18.87 -11.07
C SER A 293 -13.37 19.24 -12.29
N ALA A 294 -13.99 18.24 -12.92
CA ALA A 294 -15.08 18.48 -13.84
C ALA A 294 -16.19 19.21 -13.06
N PRO A 295 -16.73 20.32 -13.58
CA PRO A 295 -17.94 20.87 -12.99
C PRO A 295 -19.05 19.83 -13.18
N GLU A 296 -19.53 19.23 -12.09
CA GLU A 296 -20.76 18.46 -12.12
C GLU A 296 -21.91 19.42 -12.36
N ASN A 297 -22.20 19.67 -13.63
CA ASN A 297 -23.49 20.20 -14.10
C ASN A 297 -24.56 19.11 -13.97
N THR A 298 -24.66 18.48 -12.81
CA THR A 298 -25.85 17.75 -12.37
C THR A 298 -26.95 18.77 -12.11
N LEU A 299 -28.21 18.39 -12.35
CA LEU A 299 -29.38 19.25 -12.07
C LEU A 299 -29.74 19.17 -10.57
N THR A 300 -28.80 19.55 -9.71
CA THR A 300 -29.02 19.77 -8.28
C THR A 300 -29.76 21.10 -8.05
N GLY A 301 -30.49 21.22 -6.94
CA GLY A 301 -31.30 22.42 -6.63
C GLY A 301 -32.78 22.35 -7.02
N LEU A 302 -33.31 21.20 -7.46
CA LEU A 302 -34.78 20.94 -7.48
C LEU A 302 -35.30 20.45 -6.12
N VAL A 303 -34.40 19.98 -5.26
CA VAL A 303 -34.58 19.68 -3.84
C VAL A 303 -33.41 20.36 -3.12
N ALA A 304 -33.64 20.90 -1.93
CA ALA A 304 -32.58 21.42 -1.08
C ALA A 304 -31.93 20.25 -0.33
N GLU A 305 -30.62 20.08 -0.50
CA GLU A 305 -29.86 19.00 0.14
C GLU A 305 -29.26 19.46 1.47
N PRO A 306 -29.00 18.56 2.44
CA PRO A 306 -28.52 18.94 3.78
C PRO A 306 -27.21 19.73 3.77
N GLU A 307 -26.40 19.60 2.73
CA GLU A 307 -25.14 20.30 2.56
C GLU A 307 -25.27 21.73 2.03
N ASP A 308 -26.46 22.15 1.57
CA ASP A 308 -26.72 23.52 1.09
C ASP A 308 -26.83 24.53 2.25
N GLU A 309 -27.17 24.05 3.45
CA GLU A 309 -27.25 24.86 4.68
C GLU A 309 -25.89 25.01 5.41
N MET A 310 -24.81 24.42 4.86
CA MET A 310 -23.50 24.31 5.50
C MET A 310 -22.49 25.37 5.03
N LEU A 311 -21.65 25.83 5.98
CA LEU A 311 -20.51 26.70 5.66
C LEU A 311 -19.40 25.88 5.00
N THR A 312 -19.22 26.02 3.68
CA THR A 312 -18.25 25.20 2.93
C THR A 312 -16.84 25.83 2.90
N VAL A 313 -15.81 25.00 3.12
CA VAL A 313 -14.39 25.37 3.08
C VAL A 313 -13.58 24.28 2.38
N GLU A 314 -12.72 24.66 1.44
CA GLU A 314 -11.82 23.75 0.73
C GLU A 314 -10.52 23.51 1.50
N LEU A 315 -10.12 22.25 1.70
CA LEU A 315 -8.90 21.90 2.47
C LEU A 315 -7.59 22.42 1.83
N SER A 316 -7.58 22.63 0.52
CA SER A 316 -6.48 23.27 -0.21
C SER A 316 -6.35 24.78 0.09
N ALA A 317 -7.48 25.45 0.38
CA ALA A 317 -7.58 26.90 0.53
C ALA A 317 -7.39 27.39 1.98
N LEU A 318 -6.99 26.51 2.91
CA LEU A 318 -6.82 26.80 4.35
C LEU A 318 -5.85 27.97 4.61
N ASN A 319 -6.43 29.17 4.69
CA ASN A 319 -5.81 30.44 5.07
C ASN A 319 -6.32 30.91 6.45
N THR A 320 -5.94 32.11 6.88
CA THR A 320 -6.32 32.69 8.18
C THR A 320 -7.84 32.81 8.37
N ASP A 321 -8.59 33.14 7.32
CA ASP A 321 -10.05 33.35 7.40
C ASP A 321 -10.82 32.03 7.37
N SER A 322 -10.37 31.06 6.56
CA SER A 322 -10.85 29.67 6.67
C SER A 322 -10.56 29.08 8.06
N ALA A 323 -9.39 29.37 8.65
CA ALA A 323 -9.06 28.96 10.00
C ALA A 323 -9.98 29.61 11.06
N ARG A 324 -10.34 30.89 10.89
CA ARG A 324 -11.35 31.57 11.75
C ARG A 324 -12.72 30.89 11.66
N VAL A 325 -13.20 30.51 10.47
CA VAL A 325 -14.47 29.76 10.31
C VAL A 325 -14.41 28.39 10.99
N MET A 326 -13.28 27.68 10.88
CA MET A 326 -13.06 26.40 11.56
C MET A 326 -13.04 26.54 13.08
N LEU A 327 -12.27 27.49 13.61
CA LEU A 327 -12.11 27.71 15.05
C LEU A 327 -13.35 28.33 15.70
N GLY A 328 -14.07 29.20 14.99
CA GLY A 328 -15.21 29.93 15.54
C GLY A 328 -14.78 30.98 16.55
N ASP A 329 -15.62 31.21 17.57
CA ASP A 329 -15.24 32.04 18.71
C ASP A 329 -14.31 31.25 19.64
N VAL A 330 -13.04 31.66 19.73
CA VAL A 330 -12.01 31.00 20.55
C VAL A 330 -11.95 31.52 21.99
N ALA A 331 -12.78 32.50 22.36
CA ALA A 331 -12.83 33.03 23.73
C ALA A 331 -13.67 32.15 24.69
N GLU A 332 -14.45 31.20 24.16
CA GLU A 332 -15.27 30.27 24.95
C GLU A 332 -14.79 28.82 24.83
N THR A 333 -14.75 28.13 25.97
CA THR A 333 -14.48 26.69 26.10
C THR A 333 -15.57 25.87 25.42
N GLN A 334 -15.18 25.04 24.44
CA GLN A 334 -16.11 24.34 23.55
C GLN A 334 -15.64 22.95 23.10
N ILE A 335 -16.58 22.17 22.58
CA ILE A 335 -16.35 20.86 21.98
C ILE A 335 -16.49 20.96 20.46
N VAL A 336 -15.44 20.59 19.71
CA VAL A 336 -15.48 20.50 18.25
C VAL A 336 -15.55 19.02 17.83
N LEU A 337 -16.67 18.63 17.25
CA LEU A 337 -16.92 17.27 16.78
C LEU A 337 -16.55 17.16 15.30
N PHE A 338 -15.50 16.41 14.98
CA PHE A 338 -15.21 16.05 13.59
C PHE A 338 -16.11 14.88 13.16
N VAL A 339 -16.74 14.99 11.99
CA VAL A 339 -17.50 13.91 11.34
C VAL A 339 -16.83 13.62 10.02
N GLY A 340 -16.37 12.39 9.77
CA GLY A 340 -15.65 12.13 8.53
C GLY A 340 -15.10 10.72 8.35
N PRO A 341 -14.89 10.28 7.10
CA PRO A 341 -14.32 8.97 6.80
C PRO A 341 -12.93 8.76 7.43
N PRO A 342 -12.47 7.51 7.59
CA PRO A 342 -11.05 7.22 7.75
C PRO A 342 -10.25 7.77 6.54
N ALA A 343 -9.05 8.27 6.77
CA ALA A 343 -8.16 8.88 5.75
C ALA A 343 -8.71 10.10 4.97
N SER A 344 -9.76 10.77 5.44
CA SER A 344 -10.30 12.04 4.88
C SER A 344 -9.48 13.30 5.22
N GLY A 345 -8.44 13.20 6.06
CA GLY A 345 -7.60 14.34 6.45
C GLY A 345 -7.93 14.98 7.81
N LYS A 346 -8.88 14.44 8.59
CA LYS A 346 -9.25 14.95 9.93
C LYS A 346 -8.07 15.33 10.83
N THR A 347 -7.22 14.37 11.17
CA THR A 347 -6.04 14.57 12.03
C THR A 347 -5.05 15.60 11.47
N TYR A 348 -5.00 15.76 10.14
CA TYR A 348 -4.18 16.80 9.50
C TYR A 348 -4.78 18.21 9.75
N LEU A 349 -6.10 18.38 9.61
CA LEU A 349 -6.76 19.64 9.99
C LEU A 349 -6.58 19.94 11.48
N PHE A 350 -6.65 18.92 12.35
CA PHE A 350 -6.38 19.09 13.78
C PHE A 350 -4.98 19.70 14.01
N HIS A 351 -3.92 19.08 13.51
CA HIS A 351 -2.56 19.57 13.71
C HIS A 351 -2.25 20.91 13.00
N ARG A 352 -2.95 21.23 11.90
CA ARG A 352 -2.76 22.48 11.15
C ARG A 352 -3.53 23.68 11.73
N THR A 353 -4.69 23.45 12.35
CA THR A 353 -5.63 24.53 12.74
C THR A 353 -5.92 24.55 14.23
N PHE A 354 -6.14 23.40 14.86
CA PHE A 354 -6.65 23.33 16.24
C PHE A 354 -5.53 23.19 17.29
N ALA A 355 -4.50 22.39 17.02
CA ALA A 355 -3.34 22.27 17.91
C ALA A 355 -2.58 23.60 18.10
N PRO A 356 -2.38 24.47 17.07
CA PRO A 356 -1.80 25.80 17.26
C PRO A 356 -2.70 26.74 18.07
N ALA A 357 -4.02 26.50 18.08
CA ALA A 357 -5.01 27.19 18.91
C ALA A 357 -5.18 26.53 20.30
N THR A 358 -4.23 25.69 20.73
CA THR A 358 -4.19 25.00 22.04
C THR A 358 -5.35 24.04 22.36
N TYR A 359 -6.14 23.62 21.36
CA TYR A 359 -7.18 22.62 21.57
C TYR A 359 -6.59 21.24 21.89
N VAL A 360 -7.20 20.52 22.82
CA VAL A 360 -6.82 19.14 23.17
C VAL A 360 -7.33 18.15 22.11
N HIS A 361 -6.51 17.15 21.76
CA HIS A 361 -6.85 16.10 20.81
C HIS A 361 -7.49 14.91 21.52
N VAL A 362 -8.77 14.63 21.23
CA VAL A 362 -9.47 13.44 21.73
C VAL A 362 -9.69 12.48 20.56
N ASN A 363 -8.95 11.36 20.54
CA ASN A 363 -8.98 10.39 19.44
C ASN A 363 -9.13 8.96 19.96
N GLN A 364 -10.14 8.24 19.47
CA GLN A 364 -10.44 6.87 19.89
C GLN A 364 -9.38 5.85 19.46
N ASP A 365 -8.59 6.10 18.42
CA ASP A 365 -7.44 5.25 18.04
C ASP A 365 -6.40 5.17 19.18
N THR A 366 -6.35 6.18 20.05
CA THR A 366 -5.43 6.27 21.21
C THR A 366 -6.11 5.90 22.53
N LEU A 367 -7.41 6.14 22.65
CA LEU A 367 -8.19 5.89 23.87
C LEU A 367 -8.93 4.54 23.88
N ASN A 368 -8.91 3.80 22.76
CA ASN A 368 -9.61 2.53 22.47
C ASN A 368 -11.14 2.59 22.52
N THR A 369 -11.75 3.10 23.59
CA THR A 369 -13.21 3.09 23.78
C THR A 369 -13.83 4.48 23.75
N ARG A 370 -15.07 4.56 23.24
CA ARG A 370 -15.85 5.82 23.21
C ARG A 370 -16.07 6.38 24.61
N ASP A 371 -16.25 5.52 25.61
CA ASP A 371 -16.57 5.95 26.97
C ASP A 371 -15.31 6.37 27.76
N LYS A 372 -14.11 6.12 27.20
CA LYS A 372 -12.88 6.84 27.58
C LYS A 372 -12.80 8.19 26.86
N CYS A 373 -13.20 8.30 25.60
CA CYS A 373 -13.27 9.59 24.88
C CYS A 373 -14.24 10.57 25.55
N LEU A 374 -15.44 10.13 25.94
CA LEU A 374 -16.43 10.96 26.63
C LEU A 374 -15.92 11.46 28.00
N ARG A 375 -15.17 10.63 28.74
CA ARG A 375 -14.51 11.06 29.98
C ARG A 375 -13.42 12.09 29.72
N VAL A 376 -12.50 11.82 28.79
CA VAL A 376 -11.45 12.79 28.44
C VAL A 376 -12.04 14.13 27.99
N VAL A 377 -13.15 14.15 27.24
CA VAL A 377 -13.89 15.39 26.93
C VAL A 377 -14.36 16.09 28.21
N ALA A 378 -15.05 15.38 29.11
CA ALA A 378 -15.53 15.95 30.37
C ALA A 378 -14.40 16.48 31.27
N ASP A 379 -13.32 15.70 31.43
CA ASP A 379 -12.13 16.07 32.21
C ASP A 379 -11.43 17.31 31.62
N THR A 380 -11.38 17.42 30.29
CA THR A 380 -10.77 18.56 29.58
C THR A 380 -11.60 19.83 29.70
N ILE A 381 -12.93 19.72 29.56
CA ILE A 381 -13.85 20.85 29.73
C ILE A 381 -13.87 21.32 31.20
N ALA A 382 -13.78 20.40 32.17
CA ALA A 382 -13.65 20.72 33.58
C ALA A 382 -12.32 21.42 33.95
N ALA A 383 -11.31 21.32 33.08
CA ALA A 383 -10.04 22.06 33.16
C ALA A 383 -10.06 23.40 32.40
N ASP A 384 -11.24 23.84 31.92
CA ASP A 384 -11.46 25.03 31.10
C ASP A 384 -10.61 25.06 29.81
N GLN A 385 -10.56 23.92 29.11
CA GLN A 385 -9.87 23.78 27.82
C GLN A 385 -10.82 23.30 26.72
N SER A 386 -10.74 23.93 25.53
CA SER A 386 -11.44 23.46 24.34
C SER A 386 -10.83 22.17 23.77
N CYS A 387 -11.65 21.32 23.17
CA CYS A 387 -11.18 20.02 22.65
C CYS A 387 -11.76 19.67 21.27
N VAL A 388 -11.04 18.83 20.53
CA VAL A 388 -11.48 18.27 19.23
C VAL A 388 -11.61 16.76 19.33
N VAL A 389 -12.79 16.24 19.02
CA VAL A 389 -13.10 14.81 18.96
C VAL A 389 -12.86 14.29 17.54
N ASP A 390 -11.64 13.83 17.26
CA ASP A 390 -11.17 13.30 15.97
C ASP A 390 -11.56 11.82 15.79
N ASN A 391 -12.87 11.55 15.79
CA ASN A 391 -13.46 10.24 15.56
C ASN A 391 -14.22 10.21 14.22
N THR A 392 -14.77 9.06 13.82
CA THR A 392 -15.56 8.98 12.57
C THR A 392 -16.93 9.62 12.70
N ASN A 393 -17.62 9.43 13.83
CA ASN A 393 -18.89 10.10 14.21
C ASN A 393 -19.99 10.04 13.11
N ARG A 394 -20.00 8.93 12.37
CA ARG A 394 -20.77 8.67 11.14
C ARG A 394 -22.29 8.79 11.26
N ASP A 395 -22.84 8.43 12.42
CA ASP A 395 -24.29 8.37 12.66
C ASP A 395 -24.71 9.32 13.80
N ALA A 396 -25.92 9.88 13.68
CA ALA A 396 -26.50 10.81 14.63
C ALA A 396 -26.62 10.20 16.02
N LYS A 397 -26.86 8.89 16.12
CA LYS A 397 -26.84 8.14 17.40
C LYS A 397 -25.50 8.26 18.13
N THR A 398 -24.37 8.23 17.41
CA THR A 398 -23.03 8.45 17.98
C THR A 398 -22.78 9.93 18.28
N ARG A 399 -23.21 10.85 17.41
CA ARG A 399 -23.06 12.30 17.61
C ARG A 399 -23.83 12.81 18.83
N LYS A 400 -25.08 12.34 19.02
CA LYS A 400 -25.96 12.71 20.14
C LYS A 400 -25.27 12.54 21.50
N LEU A 401 -24.41 11.53 21.68
CA LEU A 401 -23.71 11.31 22.96
C LEU A 401 -22.76 12.45 23.33
N TYR A 402 -22.10 13.08 22.34
CA TYR A 402 -21.26 14.24 22.58
C TYR A 402 -22.10 15.52 22.74
N ILE A 403 -23.22 15.63 22.03
CA ILE A 403 -24.16 16.76 22.15
C ILE A 403 -24.85 16.77 23.52
N ASP A 404 -25.30 15.60 24.01
CA ASP A 404 -25.89 15.45 25.34
C ASP A 404 -24.84 15.74 26.44
N LEU A 405 -23.59 15.29 26.25
CA LEU A 405 -22.48 15.63 27.15
C LEU A 405 -22.21 17.15 27.19
N ALA A 406 -22.16 17.82 26.04
CA ALA A 406 -21.98 19.27 25.94
C ALA A 406 -23.08 20.03 26.71
N ARG A 407 -24.34 19.63 26.53
CA ARG A 407 -25.49 20.15 27.29
C ARG A 407 -25.36 19.92 28.80
N THR A 408 -24.90 18.74 29.23
CA THR A 408 -24.67 18.43 30.65
C THR A 408 -23.54 19.26 31.27
N LEU A 409 -22.51 19.60 30.49
CA LEU A 409 -21.37 20.41 30.91
C LEU A 409 -21.61 21.93 30.75
N GLY A 410 -22.69 22.35 30.09
CA GLY A 410 -23.03 23.76 29.87
C GLY A 410 -22.18 24.47 28.80
N VAL A 411 -21.52 23.72 27.91
CA VAL A 411 -20.61 24.26 26.88
C VAL A 411 -21.15 24.09 25.46
N LYS A 412 -20.71 24.96 24.55
CA LYS A 412 -21.08 24.90 23.13
C LYS A 412 -20.46 23.69 22.42
N ILE A 413 -21.18 23.12 21.46
CA ILE A 413 -20.72 22.06 20.57
C ILE A 413 -20.90 22.42 19.09
N ARG A 414 -19.83 22.24 18.32
CA ARG A 414 -19.78 22.55 16.87
C ARG A 414 -19.43 21.31 16.05
N CYS A 415 -19.90 21.24 14.81
CA CYS A 415 -19.64 20.13 13.90
C CYS A 415 -18.82 20.56 12.68
N ILE A 416 -17.77 19.80 12.37
CA ILE A 416 -16.97 19.95 11.15
C ILE A 416 -17.03 18.64 10.36
N TYR A 417 -17.69 18.70 9.22
CA TYR A 417 -18.02 17.55 8.36
C TYR A 417 -17.04 17.45 7.19
N PHE A 418 -16.28 16.36 7.13
CA PHE A 418 -15.32 16.07 6.07
C PHE A 418 -16.02 15.33 4.93
N ASP A 419 -16.61 16.11 4.04
CA ASP A 419 -17.17 15.68 2.77
C ASP A 419 -16.03 15.37 1.78
N VAL A 420 -15.48 14.16 1.92
CA VAL A 420 -14.37 13.65 1.12
C VAL A 420 -14.82 12.37 0.41
N PRO A 421 -14.84 12.34 -0.93
CA PRO A 421 -15.33 11.19 -1.67
C PRO A 421 -14.60 9.89 -1.33
N LYS A 422 -15.36 8.78 -1.28
CA LYS A 422 -14.87 7.44 -0.91
C LYS A 422 -13.60 7.00 -1.63
N HIS A 423 -13.48 7.27 -2.93
CA HIS A 423 -12.30 6.95 -3.72
C HIS A 423 -11.06 7.76 -3.29
N VAL A 424 -11.23 9.02 -2.87
CA VAL A 424 -10.15 9.84 -2.28
C VAL A 424 -9.72 9.25 -0.94
N CYS A 425 -10.65 8.81 -0.09
CA CYS A 425 -10.32 8.18 1.19
C CYS A 425 -9.54 6.86 1.01
N VAL A 426 -9.96 6.01 0.06
CA VAL A 426 -9.21 4.78 -0.28
C VAL A 426 -7.82 5.13 -0.83
N HIS A 427 -7.73 6.09 -1.75
CA HIS A 427 -6.47 6.56 -2.30
C HIS A 427 -5.50 7.11 -1.24
N ASN A 428 -5.99 8.00 -0.38
CA ASN A 428 -5.24 8.57 0.75
C ASN A 428 -4.79 7.49 1.75
N ASN A 429 -5.61 6.46 1.99
CA ASN A 429 -5.25 5.33 2.84
C ASN A 429 -4.07 4.54 2.26
N HIS A 430 -4.11 4.21 0.96
CA HIS A 430 -2.97 3.57 0.27
C HIS A 430 -1.72 4.47 0.28
N PHE A 431 -1.85 5.76 -0.06
CA PHE A 431 -0.73 6.69 -0.09
C PHE A 431 -0.04 6.81 1.27
N ARG A 432 -0.80 7.05 2.36
CA ARG A 432 -0.25 7.24 3.70
C ARG A 432 0.41 5.96 4.25
N ALA A 433 -0.06 4.78 3.86
CA ALA A 433 0.50 3.51 4.33
C ALA A 433 1.86 3.18 3.68
N TYR A 434 1.98 3.40 2.37
CA TYR A 434 3.18 3.00 1.61
C TYR A 434 4.18 4.14 1.38
N HIS A 435 3.71 5.39 1.27
CA HIS A 435 4.52 6.56 0.92
C HIS A 435 4.45 7.71 1.94
N GLY A 436 3.70 7.52 3.03
CA GLY A 436 3.79 8.35 4.24
C GLY A 436 4.83 7.82 5.24
N PRO A 437 5.23 8.63 6.23
CA PRO A 437 4.73 9.99 6.51
C PRO A 437 5.26 11.04 5.51
N THR A 438 4.52 12.13 5.34
CA THR A 438 4.89 13.21 4.40
C THR A 438 5.73 14.32 5.04
N ASN A 439 5.82 14.33 6.37
CA ASN A 439 6.57 15.28 7.18
C ASN A 439 6.88 14.65 8.55
N GLU A 440 7.85 15.21 9.28
CA GLU A 440 8.37 14.66 10.54
C GLU A 440 7.32 14.55 11.68
N ARG A 441 6.21 15.29 11.58
CA ARG A 441 5.13 15.28 12.59
C ARG A 441 4.08 14.19 12.33
N GLU A 442 4.12 13.54 11.17
CA GLU A 442 3.21 12.45 10.83
C GLU A 442 3.75 11.09 11.30
N VAL A 443 2.92 10.35 12.04
CA VAL A 443 3.19 8.95 12.38
C VAL A 443 2.84 8.07 11.18
N LYS A 444 3.75 7.17 10.76
CA LYS A 444 3.44 6.15 9.74
C LYS A 444 2.31 5.25 10.24
N ARG A 445 1.22 5.14 9.47
CA ARG A 445 0.07 4.28 9.81
C ARG A 445 0.01 3.06 8.89
N PRO A 446 -0.45 1.89 9.37
CA PRO A 446 -0.73 0.76 8.50
C PRO A 446 -1.90 1.06 7.57
N ILE A 447 -2.02 0.30 6.48
CA ILE A 447 -3.18 0.38 5.59
C ILE A 447 -4.44 -0.10 6.31
N LEU A 448 -5.49 0.73 6.33
CA LEU A 448 -6.80 0.33 6.85
C LEU A 448 -7.49 -0.61 5.86
N PRO A 449 -8.19 -1.67 6.32
CA PRO A 449 -8.99 -2.51 5.45
C PRO A 449 -10.02 -1.69 4.67
N TYR A 450 -10.20 -1.98 3.37
CA TYR A 450 -11.20 -1.33 2.52
C TYR A 450 -12.61 -1.38 3.14
N THR A 451 -12.96 -2.48 3.81
CA THR A 451 -14.22 -2.67 4.55
C THR A 451 -14.46 -1.65 5.67
N ALA A 452 -13.41 -1.10 6.29
CA ALA A 452 -13.55 -0.07 7.32
C ALA A 452 -13.93 1.30 6.72
N ILE A 453 -13.46 1.59 5.50
CA ILE A 453 -13.86 2.80 4.75
C ILE A 453 -15.26 2.59 4.15
N GLU A 454 -15.51 1.43 3.54
CA GLU A 454 -16.84 1.03 3.01
C GLU A 454 -17.94 1.16 4.08
N ARG A 455 -17.73 0.58 5.27
CA ARG A 455 -18.68 0.63 6.39
C ARG A 455 -18.97 2.06 6.86
N TYR A 456 -18.03 3.00 6.74
CA TYR A 456 -18.30 4.40 7.06
C TYR A 456 -19.37 4.97 6.11
N PHE A 457 -19.19 4.85 4.80
CA PHE A 457 -20.12 5.39 3.82
C PHE A 457 -21.49 4.66 3.82
N GLN A 458 -21.51 3.36 4.12
CA GLN A 458 -22.75 2.59 4.30
C GLN A 458 -23.54 2.97 5.58
N GLN A 459 -22.92 3.68 6.52
CA GLN A 459 -23.48 4.04 7.82
C GLN A 459 -23.36 5.55 8.09
N LEU A 460 -23.28 6.35 7.02
CA LEU A 460 -23.18 7.80 7.08
C LEU A 460 -24.58 8.43 7.09
N GLU A 461 -24.91 9.07 8.20
CA GLU A 461 -26.03 10.00 8.30
C GLU A 461 -25.41 11.40 8.24
N VAL A 462 -25.63 12.17 7.17
CA VAL A 462 -25.04 13.51 6.98
C VAL A 462 -25.40 14.40 8.19
N PRO A 463 -24.43 15.04 8.86
CA PRO A 463 -24.67 15.79 10.09
C PRO A 463 -25.48 17.05 9.83
N ARG A 464 -26.51 17.31 10.65
CA ARG A 464 -27.38 18.49 10.54
C ARG A 464 -27.38 19.31 11.82
N ARG A 465 -27.69 20.60 11.73
CA ARG A 465 -27.69 21.51 12.88
C ARG A 465 -28.73 21.10 13.93
N GLU A 466 -29.85 20.55 13.48
CA GLU A 466 -31.04 20.16 14.25
C GLU A 466 -30.78 19.02 15.23
N GLU A 467 -29.67 18.30 15.09
CA GLU A 467 -29.19 17.35 16.10
C GLU A 467 -28.87 18.06 17.45
N GLY A 468 -28.52 19.36 17.36
CA GLY A 468 -28.26 20.23 18.50
C GLY A 468 -26.88 20.88 18.50
N PHE A 469 -26.35 21.28 17.34
CA PHE A 469 -25.12 22.06 17.25
C PHE A 469 -25.41 23.57 17.33
N ASP A 470 -24.63 24.30 18.11
CA ASP A 470 -24.87 25.74 18.37
C ASP A 470 -24.69 26.59 17.11
N SER A 471 -23.71 26.25 16.27
CA SER A 471 -23.45 26.88 14.96
C SER A 471 -23.93 26.04 13.78
N GLN A 472 -23.98 26.63 12.58
CA GLN A 472 -24.03 25.87 11.34
C GLN A 472 -22.89 24.83 11.29
N VAL A 473 -23.15 23.71 10.61
CA VAL A 473 -22.14 22.69 10.30
C VAL A 473 -21.16 23.26 9.28
N VAL A 474 -19.86 23.05 9.49
CA VAL A 474 -18.81 23.47 8.54
C VAL A 474 -18.43 22.29 7.65
N ARG A 475 -18.67 22.38 6.35
CA ARG A 475 -18.38 21.36 5.34
C ARG A 475 -16.95 21.53 4.82
N VAL A 476 -16.04 20.66 5.25
CA VAL A 476 -14.68 20.53 4.69
C VAL A 476 -14.74 19.68 3.43
N ARG A 477 -14.46 20.30 2.28
CA ARG A 477 -14.25 19.58 1.01
C ARG A 477 -12.78 19.27 0.77
N TRP A 478 -12.51 18.23 -0.02
CA TRP A 478 -11.14 17.78 -0.28
C TRP A 478 -10.39 18.63 -1.32
N GLY A 479 -9.26 19.17 -0.89
CA GLY A 479 -8.25 19.74 -1.77
C GLY A 479 -6.84 19.36 -1.32
N TRP A 480 -5.94 19.11 -2.28
CA TRP A 480 -4.53 18.87 -1.97
C TRP A 480 -3.87 20.14 -1.40
N SER A 481 -3.12 20.00 -0.30
CA SER A 481 -2.13 21.00 0.09
C SER A 481 -0.93 20.32 0.76
N GLY A 482 0.26 20.86 0.50
CA GLY A 482 1.54 20.24 0.82
C GLY A 482 2.53 20.40 -0.33
N ASP A 483 3.72 19.83 -0.16
CA ASP A 483 4.81 19.87 -1.13
C ASP A 483 4.42 19.33 -2.53
N GLU A 484 5.05 19.86 -3.58
CA GLU A 484 4.75 19.49 -4.97
C GLU A 484 5.31 18.10 -5.35
N GLU A 485 6.46 17.69 -4.82
CA GLU A 485 7.08 16.40 -5.11
C GLU A 485 6.31 15.27 -4.41
N VAL A 486 5.88 15.50 -3.17
CA VAL A 486 4.88 14.69 -2.45
C VAL A 486 3.55 14.66 -3.22
N GLY A 487 3.09 15.80 -3.74
CA GLY A 487 1.88 15.88 -4.57
C GLY A 487 1.99 15.13 -5.90
N ARG A 488 3.16 15.15 -6.54
CA ARG A 488 3.48 14.39 -7.76
C ARG A 488 3.46 12.89 -7.48
N ARG A 489 4.00 12.45 -6.34
CA ARG A 489 3.84 11.06 -5.86
C ARG A 489 2.36 10.75 -5.64
N TRP A 490 1.65 11.52 -4.82
CA TRP A 490 0.23 11.30 -4.53
C TRP A 490 -0.68 11.24 -5.78
N ARG A 491 -0.35 11.93 -6.88
CA ARG A 491 -1.10 11.84 -8.14
C ARG A 491 -0.98 10.48 -8.87
N MET A 492 -0.07 9.58 -8.47
CA MET A 492 0.08 8.22 -9.01
C MET A 492 -1.11 7.30 -8.71
N TYR A 493 -1.22 6.15 -9.39
CA TYR A 493 -2.14 5.07 -9.04
C TYR A 493 -1.55 4.18 -7.95
N TYR A 494 -2.31 3.87 -6.90
CA TYR A 494 -1.88 2.96 -5.81
C TYR A 494 -2.77 1.73 -5.59
N HIS A 495 -3.88 1.70 -6.31
CA HIS A 495 -4.96 0.71 -6.35
C HIS A 495 -5.61 0.81 -7.74
#